data_AF-A0A8D0C1K2-F1
#
_entry.id   AF-A0A8D0C1K2-F1
#
_cell.length_a   1.000
_cell.length_b   1.000
_cell.length_c   1.000
_cell.angle_alpha   90.00
_cell.angle_beta   90.00
_cell.angle_gamma   90.00
#
_symmetry.space_group_name_H-M   'P 1'
#
loop_
_entity.id
_entity.type
_entity.pdbx_description
1 polymer ?
#
loop_
_entity_poly.entity_id
_entity_poly.type
_entity_poly.pdbx_seq_one_letter_code
_entity_poly.pdbx_strand_id
1 'polypeptide(L)'
;MPPPEECQLFNMETAVTTLETMFQKAESDLDYIQAMLEFEIMKGLPGGLSQEENPLAVIQQLSVVKSRYKALCEQLEKISIERRESMRSIRTTLAKTVKLVQDIQQHTGMEVSPFSEEDQLAMEHLTCRASEVTDALPKQIDRQEHEKH
;
A
#
# COMPACT_ATOMS: atom_id res chain seq x y z
N MET A 1 14.83 31.35 64.36
CA MET A 1 16.16 31.68 63.80
C MET A 1 16.32 30.83 62.54
N PRO A 2 16.37 31.42 61.33
CA PRO A 2 16.63 30.64 60.12
C PRO A 2 18.04 30.03 60.19
N PRO A 3 18.27 28.83 59.63
CA PRO A 3 19.60 28.20 59.66
C PRO A 3 20.60 29.02 58.82
N PRO A 4 21.86 29.14 59.27
CA PRO A 4 22.87 29.97 58.60
C PRO A 4 23.05 29.52 57.15
N GLU A 5 23.06 30.47 56.22
CA GLU A 5 23.08 30.27 54.76
C GLU A 5 24.25 29.38 54.30
N GLU A 6 25.37 29.42 55.03
CA GLU A 6 26.55 28.57 54.82
C GLU A 6 26.25 27.07 54.97
N CYS A 7 25.38 26.67 55.92
CA CYS A 7 24.95 25.28 56.07
C CYS A 7 24.06 24.83 54.90
N GLN A 8 23.30 25.72 54.28
CA GLN A 8 22.45 25.40 53.13
C GLN A 8 23.28 25.26 51.84
N LEU A 9 24.30 26.10 51.67
CA LEU A 9 25.24 26.07 50.55
C LEU A 9 26.06 24.77 50.52
N PHE A 10 26.59 24.35 51.67
CA PHE A 10 27.34 23.09 51.78
C PHE A 10 26.49 21.84 51.49
N ASN A 11 25.21 21.87 51.88
CA ASN A 11 24.26 20.79 51.59
C ASN A 11 23.92 20.72 50.10
N MET A 12 23.77 21.87 49.43
CA MET A 12 23.50 21.93 47.99
C MET A 12 24.72 21.51 47.16
N GLU A 13 25.92 21.96 47.53
CA GLU A 13 27.18 21.58 46.88
C GLU A 13 27.42 20.06 46.95
N THR A 14 27.19 19.47 48.13
CA THR A 14 27.28 18.02 48.32
C THR A 14 26.25 17.27 47.47
N ALA A 15 25.01 17.77 47.42
CA ALA A 15 23.95 17.17 46.62
C ALA A 15 24.25 17.25 45.11
N VAL A 16 24.77 18.39 44.62
CA VAL A 16 25.15 18.58 43.22
C VAL A 16 26.33 17.69 42.86
N THR A 17 27.37 17.62 43.70
CA THR A 17 28.53 16.73 43.48
C THR A 17 28.11 15.26 43.42
N THR A 18 27.19 14.85 44.30
CA THR A 18 26.62 13.50 44.30
C THR A 18 25.85 13.24 43.01
N LEU A 19 25.02 14.20 42.57
CA LEU A 19 24.23 14.09 41.35
C LEU A 19 25.12 14.05 40.10
N GLU A 20 26.15 14.89 40.03
CA GLU A 20 27.15 14.90 38.97
C GLU A 20 27.86 13.55 38.89
N THR A 21 28.28 12.99 40.03
CA THR A 21 28.89 11.66 40.09
C THR A 21 27.93 10.57 39.60
N MET A 22 26.65 10.65 39.95
CA MET A 22 25.63 9.72 39.44
C MET A 22 25.46 9.83 37.92
N PHE A 23 25.48 11.05 37.37
CA PHE A 23 25.40 11.26 35.92
C PHE A 23 26.65 10.76 35.20
N GLN A 24 27.85 11.08 35.70
CA GLN A 24 29.11 10.58 35.14
C GLN A 24 29.15 9.05 35.13
N LYS A 25 28.69 8.42 36.23
CA LYS A 25 28.56 6.97 36.30
C LYS A 25 27.56 6.45 35.27
N ALA A 26 26.36 7.04 35.20
CA ALA A 26 25.33 6.62 34.26
C ALA A 26 25.79 6.75 32.80
N GLU A 27 26.51 7.82 32.45
CA GLU A 27 27.12 8.02 31.13
C GLU A 27 28.14 6.93 30.83
N SER A 28 29.09 6.68 31.76
CA SER A 28 30.08 5.61 31.58
C SER A 28 29.48 4.20 31.51
N ASP A 29 28.38 3.95 32.24
CA ASP A 29 27.65 2.69 32.19
C ASP A 29 26.99 2.50 30.81
N LEU A 30 26.43 3.57 30.22
CA LEU A 30 25.86 3.55 28.87
C LEU A 30 26.93 3.34 27.79
N ASP A 31 28.06 4.02 27.90
CA ASP A 31 29.21 3.85 27.00
C ASP A 31 29.72 2.40 27.02
N TYR A 32 29.81 1.80 28.21
CA TYR A 32 30.20 0.40 28.36
C TYR A 32 29.21 -0.56 27.71
N ILE A 33 27.90 -0.35 27.91
CA ILE A 33 26.85 -1.16 27.28
C ILE A 33 26.93 -1.03 25.76
N GLN A 34 27.11 0.18 25.23
CA GLN A 34 27.26 0.40 23.80
C GLN A 34 28.47 -0.36 23.24
N ALA A 35 29.64 -0.22 23.85
CA ALA A 35 30.86 -0.89 23.41
C ALA A 35 30.73 -2.42 23.44
N MET A 36 30.06 -2.96 24.47
CA MET A 36 29.79 -4.40 24.57
C MET A 36 28.88 -4.88 23.43
N LEU A 37 27.79 -4.16 23.17
CA LEU A 37 26.85 -4.51 22.10
C LEU A 37 27.51 -4.43 20.71
N GLU A 38 28.28 -3.38 20.45
CA GLU A 38 29.04 -3.23 19.21
C GLU A 38 29.99 -4.42 19.00
N PHE A 39 30.73 -4.80 20.04
CA PHE A 39 31.60 -5.96 19.99
C PHE A 39 30.86 -7.27 19.71
N GLU A 40 29.74 -7.52 20.41
CA GLU A 40 28.94 -8.73 20.20
C GLU A 40 28.33 -8.80 18.80
N ILE A 41 27.83 -7.68 18.27
CA ILE A 41 27.29 -7.58 16.91
C ILE A 41 28.40 -7.85 15.88
N MET A 42 29.55 -7.20 16.00
CA MET A 42 30.68 -7.42 15.09
C MET A 42 31.21 -8.85 15.14
N LYS A 43 31.21 -9.47 16.33
CA LYS A 43 31.61 -10.86 16.52
C LYS A 43 30.59 -11.84 15.92
N GLY A 44 29.30 -11.58 16.09
CA GLY A 44 28.22 -12.41 15.54
C GLY A 44 28.11 -12.33 14.03
N LEU A 45 28.43 -11.16 13.45
CA LEU A 45 28.34 -10.85 12.04
C LEU A 45 29.67 -10.31 11.47
N PRO A 46 30.72 -11.14 11.37
CA PRO A 46 32.05 -10.69 10.93
C PRO A 46 32.10 -10.19 9.47
N GLY A 47 31.08 -10.50 8.66
CA GLY A 47 30.92 -10.00 7.29
C GLY A 47 29.84 -8.91 7.14
N GLY A 48 29.23 -8.45 8.24
CA GLY A 48 28.05 -7.59 8.20
C GLY A 48 26.76 -8.35 7.81
N LEU A 49 25.65 -7.62 7.71
CA LEU A 49 24.37 -8.16 7.26
C LEU A 49 24.34 -8.24 5.74
N SER A 50 23.84 -9.35 5.18
CA SER A 50 23.47 -9.40 3.77
C SER A 50 22.32 -8.41 3.50
N GLN A 51 22.08 -8.08 2.22
CA GLN A 51 21.00 -7.17 1.84
C GLN A 51 19.61 -7.67 2.28
N GLU A 52 19.41 -8.99 2.31
CA GLU A 52 18.16 -9.65 2.70
C GLU A 52 17.98 -9.69 4.22
N GLU A 53 19.08 -9.67 4.99
CA GLU A 53 19.06 -9.63 6.45
C GLU A 53 19.06 -8.20 6.99
N ASN A 54 19.42 -7.20 6.18
CA ASN A 54 19.44 -5.81 6.58
C ASN A 54 18.01 -5.22 6.58
N PRO A 55 17.43 -4.89 7.75
CA PRO A 55 16.06 -4.41 7.83
C PRO A 55 15.84 -3.10 7.09
N LEU A 56 16.86 -2.21 7.03
CA LEU A 56 16.76 -0.95 6.28
C LEU A 56 16.66 -1.22 4.77
N ALA A 57 17.46 -2.15 4.26
CA ALA A 57 17.42 -2.52 2.84
C ALA A 57 16.09 -3.20 2.47
N VAL A 58 15.59 -4.10 3.33
CA VAL A 58 14.30 -4.77 3.13
C VAL A 58 13.14 -3.76 3.13
N ILE A 59 13.13 -2.79 4.04
CA ILE A 59 12.10 -1.73 4.07
C ILE A 59 12.10 -0.90 2.78
N GLN A 60 13.29 -0.54 2.27
CA GLN A 60 13.41 0.19 1.01
C GLN A 60 12.89 -0.63 -0.17
N GLN A 61 13.26 -1.90 -0.28
CA GLN A 61 12.77 -2.80 -1.32
C GLN A 61 11.25 -2.98 -1.24
N LEU A 62 10.71 -3.15 -0.03
CA LEU A 62 9.27 -3.29 0.19
C LEU A 62 8.51 -2.03 -0.24
N SER A 63 9.07 -0.85 -0.01
CA SER A 63 8.50 0.43 -0.49
C SER A 63 8.41 0.46 -2.03
N VAL A 64 9.48 0.03 -2.71
CA VAL A 64 9.49 -0.06 -4.17
C VAL A 64 8.43 -1.05 -4.66
N VAL A 65 8.35 -2.25 -4.08
CA VAL A 65 7.35 -3.26 -4.45
C VAL A 65 5.93 -2.75 -4.22
N LYS A 66 5.68 -2.10 -3.07
CA LYS A 66 4.38 -1.49 -2.75
C LYS A 66 3.98 -0.43 -3.78
N SER A 67 4.92 0.43 -4.19
CA SER A 67 4.65 1.46 -5.21
C SER A 67 4.30 0.85 -6.57
N ARG A 68 5.04 -0.18 -7.00
CA ARG A 68 4.78 -0.89 -8.26
C ARG A 68 3.43 -1.60 -8.24
N TYR A 69 3.09 -2.24 -7.12
CA TYR A 69 1.80 -2.89 -6.94
C TYR A 69 0.65 -1.88 -7.06
N LYS A 70 0.76 -0.73 -6.38
CA LYS A 70 -0.25 0.33 -6.46
C LYS A 70 -0.45 0.82 -7.89
N ALA A 71 0.63 1.11 -8.61
CA ALA A 71 0.56 1.52 -10.00
C ALA A 71 -0.09 0.46 -10.90
N LEU A 72 0.19 -0.83 -10.66
CA LEU A 72 -0.43 -1.92 -11.41
C LEU A 72 -1.93 -2.03 -11.13
N CYS A 73 -2.36 -1.86 -9.88
CA CYS A 73 -3.78 -1.83 -9.51
C CYS A 73 -4.51 -0.67 -10.21
N GLU A 74 -3.93 0.53 -10.21
CA GLU A 74 -4.50 1.70 -10.90
C GLU A 74 -4.62 1.47 -12.42
N GLN A 75 -3.59 0.88 -13.04
CA GLN A 75 -3.64 0.51 -14.47
C GLN A 75 -4.72 -0.52 -14.76
N LEU A 76 -4.85 -1.55 -13.90
CA LEU A 76 -5.85 -2.59 -14.07
C LEU A 76 -7.27 -2.03 -13.94
N GLU A 77 -7.51 -1.14 -12.97
CA GLU A 77 -8.81 -0.49 -12.80
C GLU A 77 -9.17 0.35 -14.04
N LYS A 78 -8.23 1.15 -14.54
CA LYS A 78 -8.41 1.93 -15.77
C LYS A 78 -8.77 1.03 -16.95
N ILE A 79 -8.02 -0.05 -17.17
CA ILE A 79 -8.30 -1.01 -18.25
C ILE A 79 -9.68 -1.64 -18.07
N SER A 80 -10.05 -2.03 -16.85
CA SER A 80 -11.36 -2.63 -16.54
C SER A 80 -12.50 -1.68 -16.91
N ILE A 81 -12.39 -0.40 -16.53
CA ILE A 81 -13.36 0.64 -16.88
C ILE A 81 -13.44 0.81 -18.41
N GLU A 82 -12.31 1.00 -19.09
CA GLU A 82 -12.28 1.19 -20.54
C GLU A 82 -12.87 -0.02 -21.28
N ARG A 83 -12.55 -1.25 -20.84
CA ARG A 83 -13.09 -2.48 -21.41
C ARG A 83 -14.61 -2.56 -21.23
N ARG A 84 -15.11 -2.22 -20.04
CA ARG A 84 -16.54 -2.21 -19.72
C ARG A 84 -17.29 -1.20 -20.57
N GLU A 85 -16.74 0.00 -20.73
CA GLU A 85 -17.32 1.07 -21.55
C GLU A 85 -17.31 0.74 -23.03
N SER A 86 -16.19 0.21 -23.53
CA SER A 86 -16.06 -0.27 -24.90
C SER A 86 -17.10 -1.35 -25.23
N MET A 87 -17.22 -2.38 -24.37
CA MET A 87 -18.18 -3.45 -24.57
C MET A 87 -19.62 -2.95 -24.50
N ARG A 88 -19.92 -2.02 -23.58
CA ARG A 88 -21.23 -1.37 -23.51
C ARG A 88 -21.55 -0.64 -24.82
N SER A 89 -20.60 0.11 -25.36
CA SER A 89 -20.77 0.84 -26.62
C SER A 89 -21.01 -0.08 -27.82
N ILE A 90 -20.23 -1.17 -27.93
CA ILE A 90 -20.40 -2.19 -28.98
C ILE A 90 -21.80 -2.77 -28.90
N ARG A 91 -22.23 -3.20 -27.72
CA ARG A 91 -23.57 -3.79 -27.52
C ARG A 91 -24.69 -2.82 -27.87
N THR A 92 -24.58 -1.56 -27.43
CA THR A 92 -25.57 -0.54 -27.77
C THR A 92 -25.63 -0.26 -29.27
N THR A 93 -24.48 -0.20 -29.95
CA THR A 93 -24.42 0.02 -31.39
C THR A 93 -25.01 -1.16 -32.15
N LEU A 94 -24.63 -2.39 -31.79
CA LEU A 94 -25.17 -3.60 -32.39
C LEU A 94 -26.69 -3.69 -32.23
N ALA A 95 -27.22 -3.44 -31.03
CA ALA A 95 -28.67 -3.46 -30.78
C ALA A 95 -29.42 -2.43 -31.65
N LYS A 96 -28.86 -1.22 -31.82
CA LYS A 96 -29.43 -0.19 -32.70
C LYS A 96 -29.41 -0.62 -34.16
N THR A 97 -28.31 -1.20 -34.63
CA THR A 97 -28.18 -1.69 -36.00
C THR A 97 -29.16 -2.83 -36.29
N VAL A 98 -29.28 -3.81 -35.38
CA VAL A 98 -30.26 -4.90 -35.51
C VAL A 98 -31.67 -4.35 -35.61
N LYS A 99 -32.03 -3.40 -34.75
CA LYS A 99 -33.35 -2.76 -34.80
C LYS A 99 -33.57 -2.02 -36.13
N LEU A 100 -32.60 -1.23 -36.59
CA LEU A 100 -32.70 -0.51 -37.86
C LEU A 100 -32.89 -1.46 -39.06
N VAL A 101 -32.14 -2.56 -39.09
CA VAL A 101 -32.28 -3.58 -40.15
C VAL A 101 -33.67 -4.22 -40.12
N GLN A 102 -34.19 -4.55 -38.93
CA GLN A 102 -35.55 -5.08 -38.78
C GLN A 102 -36.61 -4.08 -39.27
N ASP A 103 -36.48 -2.80 -38.92
CA ASP A 103 -37.41 -1.74 -39.36
C ASP A 103 -37.43 -1.65 -40.91
N ILE A 104 -36.25 -1.68 -41.56
CA ILE A 104 -36.13 -1.65 -43.04
C ILE A 104 -36.76 -2.89 -43.68
N GLN A 105 -36.52 -4.08 -43.11
CA GLN A 105 -37.09 -5.33 -43.62
C GLN A 105 -38.62 -5.32 -43.56
N GLN A 106 -39.19 -4.83 -42.45
CA GLN A 106 -40.64 -4.67 -42.28
C GLN A 106 -41.23 -3.72 -43.32
N HIS A 107 -40.58 -2.58 -43.58
CA HIS A 107 -41.04 -1.61 -44.57
C HIS A 107 -40.96 -2.12 -46.02
N THR A 108 -40.03 -3.01 -46.32
CA THR A 108 -39.81 -3.54 -47.68
C THR A 108 -40.61 -4.83 -47.95
N GLY A 109 -41.30 -5.37 -46.94
CA GLY A 109 -42.06 -6.62 -47.05
C GLY A 109 -41.18 -7.85 -47.21
N MET A 110 -39.92 -7.79 -46.73
CA MET A 110 -39.00 -8.93 -46.76
C MET A 110 -39.31 -9.89 -45.61
N GLU A 111 -39.26 -11.20 -45.89
CA GLU A 111 -39.40 -12.23 -44.86
C GLU A 111 -38.17 -12.24 -43.95
N VAL A 112 -38.37 -12.05 -42.64
CA VAL A 112 -37.30 -12.02 -41.65
C VAL A 112 -37.11 -13.44 -41.11
N SER A 113 -35.99 -14.08 -41.47
CA SER A 113 -35.60 -15.32 -40.82
C SER A 113 -35.13 -15.03 -39.39
N PRO A 114 -35.54 -15.82 -38.38
CA PRO A 114 -35.00 -15.70 -37.04
C PRO A 114 -33.48 -15.91 -37.06
N PHE A 115 -32.80 -15.30 -36.09
CA PHE A 115 -31.37 -15.49 -35.87
C PHE A 115 -31.02 -16.97 -35.73
N SER A 116 -29.89 -17.36 -36.34
CA SER A 116 -29.31 -18.69 -36.17
C SER A 116 -28.98 -18.95 -34.69
N GLU A 117 -28.89 -20.22 -34.29
CA GLU A 117 -28.40 -20.61 -32.97
C GLU A 117 -27.01 -19.99 -32.69
N GLU A 118 -26.16 -19.93 -33.71
CA GLU A 118 -24.83 -19.33 -33.61
C GLU A 118 -24.89 -17.80 -33.39
N ASP A 119 -25.86 -17.12 -34.00
CA ASP A 119 -26.08 -15.68 -33.81
C ASP A 119 -26.61 -15.37 -32.39
N GLN A 120 -27.50 -16.21 -31.86
CA GLN A 120 -28.00 -16.07 -30.50
C GLN A 120 -26.89 -16.30 -29.47
N LEU A 121 -26.06 -17.32 -29.65
CA LEU A 121 -24.90 -17.56 -28.80
C LEU A 121 -23.92 -16.40 -28.84
N ALA A 122 -23.64 -15.84 -30.02
CA ALA A 122 -22.78 -14.66 -30.15
C ALA A 122 -23.31 -13.45 -29.38
N MET A 123 -24.63 -13.21 -29.41
CA MET A 123 -25.28 -12.16 -28.61
C MET A 123 -25.22 -12.42 -27.11
N GLU A 124 -25.37 -13.68 -26.69
CA GLU A 124 -25.26 -14.08 -25.29
C GLU A 124 -23.83 -13.89 -24.75
N HIS A 125 -22.81 -14.27 -25.52
CA HIS A 125 -21.41 -14.06 -25.17
C HIS A 125 -21.04 -12.58 -25.00
N LEU A 126 -21.63 -11.70 -25.82
CA LEU A 126 -21.49 -10.24 -25.69
C LEU A 126 -22.20 -9.68 -24.44
N THR A 127 -23.15 -10.44 -23.87
CA THR A 127 -23.97 -10.03 -22.73
C THR A 127 -23.44 -10.59 -21.39
N CYS A 128 -23.00 -11.85 -21.36
CA CYS A 128 -22.58 -12.57 -20.16
C CYS A 128 -21.20 -12.19 -19.61
N ARG A 129 -20.25 -11.74 -20.46
CA ARG A 129 -18.88 -11.43 -20.02
C ARG A 129 -18.73 -10.14 -19.20
N ALA A 130 -19.83 -9.45 -18.89
CA ALA A 130 -19.82 -8.16 -18.23
C ALA A 130 -19.82 -8.23 -16.68
N SER A 131 -20.01 -9.41 -16.07
CA SER A 131 -20.31 -9.52 -14.63
C SER A 131 -19.25 -10.19 -13.75
N GLU A 132 -18.18 -10.78 -14.29
CA GLU A 132 -17.30 -11.67 -13.51
C GLU A 132 -15.83 -11.25 -13.49
N VAL A 133 -15.51 -9.98 -13.24
CA VAL A 133 -14.21 -9.65 -12.66
C VAL A 133 -14.38 -8.42 -11.77
N THR A 134 -13.83 -8.51 -10.55
CA THR A 134 -13.67 -7.46 -9.53
C THR A 134 -14.84 -7.23 -8.57
N ASP A 135 -15.04 -8.14 -7.63
CA ASP A 135 -15.61 -7.78 -6.31
C ASP A 135 -14.77 -8.34 -5.14
N ALA A 136 -13.47 -8.49 -5.37
CA ALA A 136 -12.50 -8.87 -4.35
C ALA A 136 -11.24 -8.00 -4.46
N LEU A 137 -11.39 -6.69 -4.26
CA LEU A 137 -10.27 -5.86 -3.86
C LEU A 137 -10.17 -5.91 -2.33
N PRO A 138 -9.04 -6.31 -1.72
CA PRO A 138 -8.85 -6.15 -0.30
C PRO A 138 -8.93 -4.66 0.05
N LYS A 139 -9.85 -4.31 0.96
CA LYS A 139 -9.95 -2.99 1.57
C LYS A 139 -8.58 -2.56 2.11
N GLN A 140 -8.19 -1.34 1.74
CA GLN A 140 -7.29 -0.41 2.43
C GLN A 140 -6.17 -1.04 3.28
N ILE A 141 -4.93 -0.94 2.78
CA ILE A 141 -3.76 -0.71 3.63
C ILE A 141 -3.37 0.77 3.48
N ASP A 142 -4.32 1.66 3.80
CA ASP A 142 -3.99 3.02 4.22
C ASP A 142 -3.80 2.98 5.73
N ARG A 143 -2.59 2.60 6.16
CA ARG A 143 -2.13 2.96 7.49
C ARG A 143 -1.69 4.41 7.38
N GLN A 144 -2.60 5.28 7.77
CA GLN A 144 -2.43 6.71 7.92
C GLN A 144 -1.31 6.95 8.95
N GLU A 145 -0.11 7.26 8.48
CA GLU A 145 0.92 7.89 9.30
C GLU A 145 1.41 9.11 8.54
N HIS A 146 0.78 10.25 8.78
CA HIS A 146 1.38 11.58 8.71
C HIS A 146 0.36 12.57 9.30
N GLU A 147 0.73 13.17 10.43
CA GLU A 147 0.15 14.29 11.22
C GLU A 147 -0.15 13.88 12.68
N LYS A 148 0.48 14.41 13.73
CA LYS A 148 1.13 15.72 13.98
C LYS A 148 2.21 15.59 15.07
N HIS A 149 3.22 16.44 14.93
CA HIS A 149 4.00 17.16 15.97
C HIS A 149 4.45 16.38 17.21
#